data_AF-A0A6N8IY55-F1
#
_entry.id   AF-A0A6N8IY55-F1
#
_cell.length_a   1.000
_cell.length_b   1.000
_cell.length_c   1.000
_cell.angle_alpha   90.00
_cell.angle_beta   90.00
_cell.angle_gamma   90.00
#
_symmetry.space_group_name_H-M   'P 1'
#
loop_
_entity.id
_entity.type
_entity.pdbx_description
1 polymer ?
#
loop_
_entity_poly.entity_id
_entity_poly.type
_entity_poly.pdbx_seq_one_letter_code
_entity_poly.pdbx_strand_id
1 'polypeptide(L)'
;MADSYTFLRPARLPLSMADLGTDTVGPLPAEQAVPCLRQAFPQLEWPSATEARGELAEGWVEFRLHDDEKLGAWLSMRCSLRADYSGAVQALCDRYGWIAFDSGARLIQPGRARLEAGA
;
A
#
# COMPACT_ATOMS: atom_id res chain seq x y z
N MET A 1 9.34 -12.73 -11.15
CA MET A 1 7.99 -12.15 -11.18
C MET A 1 7.76 -11.29 -9.93
N ALA A 2 8.11 -10.00 -9.97
CA ALA A 2 8.04 -9.09 -8.82
C ALA A 2 6.67 -9.14 -8.11
N ASP A 3 6.67 -9.04 -6.78
CA ASP A 3 5.42 -8.96 -6.02
C ASP A 3 4.94 -7.51 -5.94
N SER A 4 3.62 -7.32 -5.90
CA SER A 4 2.99 -6.00 -5.98
C SER A 4 1.90 -5.85 -4.94
N TYR A 5 1.97 -4.74 -4.22
CA TYR A 5 0.99 -4.30 -3.22
C TYR A 5 0.18 -3.12 -3.76
N THR A 6 -1.14 -3.13 -3.56
CA THR A 6 -2.03 -2.02 -3.92
C THR A 6 -2.59 -1.39 -2.65
N PHE A 7 -2.37 -0.11 -2.45
CA PHE A 7 -2.84 0.66 -1.30
C PHE A 7 -4.09 1.46 -1.64
N LEU A 8 -5.05 1.41 -0.72
CA LEU A 8 -6.32 2.13 -0.81
C LEU A 8 -6.66 2.76 0.54
N ARG A 9 -7.56 3.75 0.49
CA ARG A 9 -8.05 4.39 1.71
C ARG A 9 -9.33 3.71 2.19
N PRO A 10 -9.38 3.12 3.39
CA PRO A 10 -10.63 2.59 3.91
C PRO A 10 -11.57 3.73 4.33
N ALA A 11 -12.88 3.55 4.10
CA ALA A 11 -13.92 4.45 4.60
C ALA A 11 -14.22 4.20 6.10
N ARG A 12 -14.05 2.95 6.54
CA ARG A 12 -14.23 2.50 7.94
C ARG A 12 -13.25 1.38 8.25
N LEU A 13 -12.89 1.22 9.52
CA LEU A 13 -12.03 0.15 10.00
C LEU A 13 -12.61 -0.46 11.29
N PRO A 14 -12.39 -1.77 11.56
CA PRO A 14 -11.73 -2.76 10.70
C PRO A 14 -12.63 -3.23 9.54
N LEU A 15 -12.02 -3.69 8.43
CA LEU A 15 -12.73 -4.28 7.28
C LEU A 15 -12.49 -5.79 7.20
N SER A 16 -13.52 -6.56 6.89
CA SER A 16 -13.36 -7.97 6.50
C SER A 16 -13.25 -8.07 4.98
N MET A 17 -12.69 -9.18 4.45
CA MET A 17 -12.68 -9.39 2.99
C MET A 17 -14.08 -9.37 2.37
N ALA A 18 -15.10 -9.80 3.12
CA ALA A 18 -16.50 -9.74 2.70
C ALA A 18 -17.07 -8.32 2.65
N ASP A 19 -16.46 -7.37 3.36
CA ASP A 19 -16.87 -5.96 3.36
C ASP A 19 -16.22 -5.17 2.22
N LEU A 20 -15.22 -5.74 1.52
CA LEU A 20 -14.48 -5.02 0.49
C LEU A 20 -15.34 -4.77 -0.75
N GLY A 21 -15.80 -3.53 -0.86
CA GLY A 21 -16.45 -3.00 -2.03
C GLY A 21 -16.14 -1.52 -2.22
N THR A 22 -16.55 -0.97 -3.34
CA THR A 22 -16.41 0.45 -3.71
C THR A 22 -16.98 1.43 -2.67
N ASP A 23 -17.91 0.99 -1.83
CA ASP A 23 -18.47 1.79 -0.73
C ASP A 23 -17.60 1.81 0.54
N THR A 24 -16.64 0.89 0.65
CA THR A 24 -15.83 0.70 1.86
C THR A 24 -14.37 1.06 1.68
N VAL A 25 -13.91 1.11 0.43
CA VAL A 25 -12.55 1.51 0.05
C VAL A 25 -12.66 2.61 -0.99
N GLY A 26 -12.00 3.72 -0.70
CA GLY A 26 -11.96 4.90 -1.54
C GLY A 26 -10.59 5.11 -2.17
N PRO A 27 -10.52 6.04 -3.14
CA PRO A 27 -9.27 6.40 -3.78
C PRO A 27 -8.29 6.99 -2.78
N LEU A 28 -7.00 6.73 -3.02
CA LEU A 28 -5.88 7.32 -2.30
C LEU A 28 -5.18 8.32 -3.23
N PRO A 29 -5.59 9.61 -3.21
CA PRO A 29 -5.06 10.61 -4.12
C PRO A 29 -3.58 10.91 -3.85
N ALA A 30 -2.87 11.28 -4.92
CA ALA A 30 -1.44 11.56 -4.85
C ALA A 30 -1.08 12.65 -3.84
N GLU A 31 -1.91 13.69 -3.74
CA GLU A 31 -1.71 14.78 -2.78
C GLU A 31 -1.68 14.31 -1.32
N GLN A 32 -2.32 13.17 -1.01
CA GLN A 32 -2.29 12.55 0.31
C GLN A 32 -1.19 11.49 0.42
N ALA A 33 -1.02 10.65 -0.60
CA ALA A 33 -0.04 9.55 -0.56
C ALA A 33 1.42 10.03 -0.64
N VAL A 34 1.72 11.02 -1.49
CA VAL A 34 3.08 11.54 -1.68
C VAL A 34 3.72 12.06 -0.38
N PRO A 35 3.09 12.98 0.38
CA PRO A 35 3.69 13.47 1.62
C PRO A 35 3.85 12.35 2.66
N CYS A 36 2.91 11.41 2.72
CA CYS A 36 3.01 10.24 3.60
C CYS A 36 4.21 9.36 3.22
N LEU A 37 4.40 9.03 1.95
CA LEU A 37 5.55 8.24 1.49
C LEU A 37 6.88 8.96 1.73
N ARG A 38 6.94 10.27 1.48
CA ARG A 38 8.14 11.07 1.77
C ARG A 38 8.49 11.11 3.27
N GLN A 39 7.47 11.11 4.13
CA GLN A 39 7.68 11.09 5.58
C GLN A 39 8.04 9.69 6.08
N ALA A 40 7.48 8.64 5.49
CA ALA A 40 7.75 7.25 5.88
C ALA A 40 9.12 6.79 5.40
N PHE A 41 9.49 7.14 4.17
CA PHE A 41 10.71 6.73 3.52
C PHE A 41 11.42 7.94 2.88
N PRO A 42 12.06 8.79 3.70
CA PRO A 42 12.78 9.96 3.21
C PRO A 42 13.96 9.61 2.29
N GLN A 43 14.42 8.36 2.31
CA GLN A 43 15.50 7.85 1.47
C GLN A 43 15.08 7.49 0.04
N LEU A 44 13.78 7.47 -0.28
CA LEU A 44 13.33 7.14 -1.64
C LEU A 44 13.65 8.26 -2.62
N GLU A 45 14.11 7.87 -3.80
CA GLU A 45 14.29 8.78 -4.92
C GLU A 45 12.95 8.97 -5.63
N TRP A 46 12.65 10.22 -6.02
CA TRP A 46 11.42 10.60 -6.70
C TRP A 46 11.73 11.00 -8.14
N PRO A 47 11.80 10.04 -9.09
CA PRO A 47 12.04 10.35 -10.49
C PRO A 47 10.91 11.17 -11.13
N SER A 48 9.70 11.14 -10.55
CA SER A 48 8.57 11.95 -10.98
C SER A 48 7.68 12.36 -9.80
N ALA A 49 6.64 13.15 -10.05
CA ALA A 49 5.68 13.54 -9.01
C ALA A 49 4.83 12.36 -8.50
N THR A 50 4.73 11.29 -9.27
CA THR A 50 3.86 10.13 -9.02
C THR A 50 4.62 8.81 -8.92
N GLU A 51 5.95 8.83 -8.95
CA GLU A 51 6.78 7.65 -8.83
C GLU A 51 7.88 7.89 -7.80
N ALA A 52 8.07 6.92 -6.91
CA ALA A 52 9.17 6.89 -5.96
C ALA A 52 9.81 5.51 -6.00
N ARG A 53 11.13 5.42 -5.92
CA ARG A 53 11.85 4.14 -5.91
C ARG A 53 13.10 4.22 -5.07
N GLY A 54 13.54 3.09 -4.55
CA GLY A 54 14.74 3.04 -3.74
C GLY A 54 14.90 1.72 -3.00
N GLU A 55 15.88 1.67 -2.12
CA GLU A 55 16.16 0.51 -1.29
C GLU A 55 15.66 0.74 0.14
N LEU A 56 14.82 -0.17 0.62
CA LEU A 56 14.44 -0.27 2.03
C LEU A 56 15.30 -1.34 2.71
N ALA A 57 15.14 -1.50 4.03
CA ALA A 57 15.86 -2.52 4.80
C ALA A 57 15.56 -3.95 4.28
N GLU A 58 14.36 -4.15 3.75
CA GLU A 58 13.89 -5.41 3.16
C GLU A 58 14.43 -5.60 1.73
N GLY A 59 14.61 -4.52 0.98
CA GLY A 59 15.16 -4.53 -0.37
C GLY A 59 14.59 -3.45 -1.28
N TRP A 60 14.79 -3.59 -2.59
CA TRP A 60 14.34 -2.60 -3.57
C TRP A 60 12.82 -2.53 -3.73
N VAL A 61 12.28 -1.32 -3.75
CA VAL A 61 10.86 -1.00 -3.92
C VAL A 61 10.66 0.11 -4.95
N GLU A 62 9.51 0.09 -5.60
CA GLU A 62 9.01 1.12 -6.51
C GLU A 62 7.54 1.38 -6.20
N PHE A 63 7.25 2.59 -5.76
CA PHE A 63 5.91 3.11 -5.57
C PHE A 63 5.47 3.86 -6.81
N ARG A 64 4.28 3.56 -7.31
CA ARG A 64 3.64 4.28 -8.41
C ARG A 64 2.23 4.69 -8.03
N LEU A 65 1.94 5.96 -8.22
CA LEU A 65 0.61 6.51 -8.08
C LEU A 65 -0.07 6.48 -9.44
N HIS A 66 -1.25 5.88 -9.45
CA HIS A 66 -2.12 5.79 -10.59
C HIS A 66 -3.32 6.69 -10.33
N ASP A 67 -3.73 7.42 -11.36
CA ASP A 67 -4.93 8.23 -11.36
C ASP A 67 -5.71 7.86 -12.63
N ASP A 68 -6.83 7.17 -12.45
CA ASP A 68 -7.70 6.76 -13.54
C ASP A 68 -9.10 7.36 -13.32
N GLU A 69 -9.67 7.95 -14.37
CA GLU A 69 -10.99 8.59 -14.28
C GLU A 69 -12.12 7.62 -13.88
N LYS A 70 -11.96 6.32 -14.11
CA LYS A 70 -12.99 5.30 -13.82
C LYS A 70 -12.74 4.55 -12.52
N LEU A 71 -11.49 4.27 -12.21
CA LEU A 71 -11.09 3.48 -11.03
C LEU A 71 -10.69 4.37 -9.83
N GLY A 72 -10.49 5.67 -10.06
CA GLY A 72 -10.00 6.63 -9.08
C GLY A 72 -8.49 6.59 -8.93
N ALA A 73 -7.97 7.32 -7.95
CA ALA A 73 -6.55 7.31 -7.62
C ALA A 73 -6.19 6.13 -6.70
N TRP A 74 -5.12 5.42 -6.99
CA TRP A 74 -4.55 4.40 -6.09
C TRP A 74 -3.03 4.41 -6.12
N LEU A 75 -2.44 3.86 -5.07
CA LEU A 75 -1.00 3.68 -4.97
C LEU A 75 -0.68 2.20 -5.16
N SER A 76 0.24 1.89 -6.06
CA SER A 76 0.84 0.57 -6.17
C SER A 76 2.28 0.62 -5.67
N MET A 77 2.75 -0.50 -5.12
CA MET A 77 4.12 -0.71 -4.71
C MET A 77 4.58 -2.03 -5.27
N ARG A 78 5.58 -1.97 -6.13
CA ARG A 78 6.27 -3.12 -6.68
C ARG A 78 7.53 -3.38 -5.87
N CYS A 79 7.80 -4.63 -5.56
CA CYS A 79 8.90 -5.01 -4.68
C CYS A 79 9.59 -6.29 -5.18
N SER A 80 10.79 -6.54 -4.64
CA SER A 80 11.61 -7.68 -5.08
C SER A 80 11.11 -9.00 -4.46
N LEU A 81 10.89 -10.04 -5.27
CA LEU A 81 10.36 -11.36 -4.84
C LEU A 81 11.01 -12.03 -3.62
N ARG A 82 12.23 -11.66 -3.25
CA ARG A 82 13.04 -12.39 -2.26
C ARG A 82 12.90 -11.86 -0.85
N ALA A 83 12.19 -10.75 -0.64
CA ALA A 83 12.10 -10.08 0.63
C ALA A 83 10.66 -9.99 1.14
N ASP A 84 10.50 -10.10 2.47
CA ASP A 84 9.21 -9.95 3.14
C ASP A 84 8.99 -8.45 3.39
N TYR A 85 8.16 -7.82 2.55
CA TYR A 85 7.77 -6.41 2.71
C TYR A 85 6.54 -6.23 3.59
N SER A 86 5.98 -7.31 4.14
CA SER A 86 4.73 -7.26 4.89
C SER A 86 4.85 -6.36 6.12
N GLY A 87 6.03 -6.31 6.76
CA GLY A 87 6.31 -5.40 7.87
C GLY A 87 6.27 -3.92 7.47
N ALA A 88 6.95 -3.55 6.38
CA ALA A 88 6.95 -2.17 5.88
C ALA A 88 5.55 -1.72 5.43
N VAL A 89 4.83 -2.60 4.74
CA VAL A 89 3.45 -2.36 4.28
C VAL A 89 2.51 -2.22 5.48
N GLN A 90 2.62 -3.10 6.49
CA GLN A 90 1.84 -3.02 7.73
C GLN A 90 2.12 -1.71 8.48
N ALA A 91 3.39 -1.30 8.59
CA ALA A 91 3.75 -0.03 9.24
C ALA A 91 3.14 1.19 8.54
N LEU A 92 3.07 1.20 7.20
CA LEU A 92 2.35 2.23 6.45
C LEU A 92 0.85 2.20 6.76
N CYS A 93 0.25 1.02 6.73
CA CYS A 93 -1.17 0.83 7.04
C CYS A 93 -1.50 1.35 8.44
N ASP A 94 -0.75 0.94 9.47
CA ASP A 94 -0.91 1.40 10.86
C ASP A 94 -0.72 2.91 11.02
N ARG A 95 0.28 3.48 10.35
CA ARG A 95 0.63 4.89 10.53
C ARG A 95 -0.36 5.83 9.84
N TYR A 96 -0.84 5.47 8.65
CA TYR A 96 -1.66 6.34 7.82
C TYR A 96 -3.13 5.89 7.72
N GLY A 97 -3.48 4.79 8.39
CA GLY A 97 -4.82 4.21 8.34
C GLY A 97 -5.17 3.65 6.97
N TRP A 98 -4.18 3.25 6.17
CA TRP A 98 -4.38 2.70 4.82
C TRP A 98 -4.58 1.20 4.86
N ILE A 99 -5.18 0.64 3.80
CA ILE A 99 -5.19 -0.81 3.59
C ILE A 99 -4.33 -1.15 2.39
N ALA A 100 -3.76 -2.35 2.36
CA ALA A 100 -2.98 -2.84 1.23
C ALA A 100 -3.42 -4.23 0.80
N PHE A 101 -3.31 -4.50 -0.50
CA PHE A 101 -3.61 -5.77 -1.13
C PHE A 101 -2.38 -6.32 -1.80
N ASP A 102 -1.96 -7.50 -1.37
CA ASP A 102 -0.91 -8.26 -2.06
C ASP A 102 -1.47 -8.96 -3.32
N SER A 103 -0.59 -9.33 -4.25
CA SER A 103 -0.96 -10.07 -5.47
C SER A 103 -1.61 -11.43 -5.17
N GLY A 104 -1.36 -12.01 -3.99
CA GLY A 104 -2.02 -13.20 -3.47
C GLY A 104 -3.38 -12.96 -2.79
N ALA A 105 -4.02 -11.80 -3.02
CA ALA A 105 -5.30 -11.41 -2.42
C ALA A 105 -5.31 -11.37 -0.88
N ARG A 106 -4.15 -11.07 -0.28
CA ARG A 106 -4.04 -10.84 1.18
C ARG A 106 -4.37 -9.39 1.49
N LEU A 107 -5.32 -9.18 2.41
CA LEU A 107 -5.70 -7.86 2.93
C LEU A 107 -4.85 -7.52 4.16
N ILE A 108 -4.13 -6.41 4.07
CA ILE A 108 -3.36 -5.80 5.17
C ILE A 108 -4.10 -4.54 5.61
N GLN A 109 -4.32 -4.37 6.91
CA GLN A 109 -5.06 -3.24 7.47
C GLN A 109 -4.50 -2.81 8.83
N PRO A 110 -4.67 -1.54 9.23
CA PRO A 110 -4.16 -1.03 10.51
C PRO A 110 -4.77 -1.76 11.71
N GLY A 111 -4.00 -1.88 12.78
CA GLY A 111 -4.44 -2.40 14.07
C GLY A 111 -4.77 -3.89 14.10
N ARG A 112 -4.71 -4.58 12.95
CA ARG A 112 -4.73 -6.05 12.89
C ARG A 112 -3.31 -6.53 12.73
N ALA A 113 -2.75 -7.03 13.82
CA ALA A 113 -1.59 -7.90 13.75
C ALA A 113 -1.91 -9.02 12.76
N ARG A 114 -1.04 -9.18 11.75
CA ARG A 114 -0.99 -10.26 10.74
C ARG A 114 -2.01 -11.36 11.05
N LEU A 115 -3.22 -11.26 10.48
CA LEU A 115 -4.12 -12.40 10.45
C LEU A 115 -3.48 -13.38 9.47
N GLU A 116 -2.61 -14.25 10.00
CA GLU A 116 -2.27 -15.48 9.32
C GLU A 116 -3.61 -16.16 9.05
N ALA A 117 -3.93 -16.37 7.78
CA ALA A 117 -5.00 -17.26 7.38
C ALA A 117 -4.59 -18.66 7.86
N GLY A 118 -4.96 -18.98 9.10
CA GLY A 118 -4.62 -20.20 9.80
C GLY A 118 -5.82 -20.65 10.61
N ALA A 119 -6.74 -21.34 9.92
CA ALA A 119 -7.48 -22.51 10.39
C ALA A 119 -8.33 -23.05 9.23
#